data_AF-A0AAE2Y9G4-F1
#
_entry.id   AF-A0AAE2Y9G4-F1
#
_cell.length_a   1.000
_cell.length_b   1.000
_cell.length_c   1.000
_cell.angle_alpha   90.00
_cell.angle_beta   90.00
_cell.angle_gamma   90.00
#
_symmetry.space_group_name_H-M   'P 1'
#
loop_
_entity.id
_entity.type
_entity.pdbx_description
1 polymer ?
#
loop_
_entity_poly.entity_id
_entity_poly.type
_entity_poly.pdbx_seq_one_letter_code
_entity_poly.pdbx_strand_id
1 'polypeptide(L)'
;MVNVYWLLTNPLTYNLLNTIFGILLMIGVGMFIMNLALLAVSHRRLSYMIGIIVSLLLVGVSSKWQLLVPVIIEISGGVTQYLGIYLYQLINQWLTQNPVPKAILSLI
;
A
#
# COMPACT_ATOMS: atom_id res chain seq x y z
N MET A 1 -19.63 3.48 -5.73
CA MET A 1 -18.62 2.92 -4.81
C MET A 1 -18.23 1.55 -5.33
N VAL A 2 -16.97 1.34 -5.74
CA VAL A 2 -16.48 -0.01 -6.04
C VAL A 2 -16.48 -0.78 -4.73
N ASN A 3 -17.17 -1.92 -4.67
CA ASN A 3 -17.23 -2.72 -3.46
C ASN A 3 -15.86 -3.39 -3.26
N VAL A 4 -14.98 -2.75 -2.50
CA VAL A 4 -13.61 -3.22 -2.23
C VAL A 4 -13.61 -4.60 -1.56
N TYR A 5 -14.68 -4.92 -0.82
CA TYR A 5 -14.88 -6.24 -0.21
C TYR A 5 -15.05 -7.37 -1.22
N TRP A 6 -15.27 -7.07 -2.51
CA TRP A 6 -15.28 -8.12 -3.55
C TRP A 6 -13.95 -8.88 -3.64
N LEU A 7 -12.83 -8.23 -3.30
CA LEU A 7 -11.51 -8.86 -3.27
C LEU A 7 -11.42 -9.98 -2.22
N LEU A 8 -12.21 -9.86 -1.15
CA LEU A 8 -12.32 -10.87 -0.09
C LEU A 8 -13.32 -11.97 -0.43
N THR A 9 -14.32 -11.69 -1.28
CA THR A 9 -15.34 -12.67 -1.67
C THR A 9 -14.98 -13.44 -2.95
N ASN A 10 -14.10 -12.92 -3.80
CA ASN A 10 -13.58 -13.67 -4.93
C ASN A 10 -12.51 -14.67 -4.47
N PRO A 11 -12.70 -15.97 -4.72
CA PRO A 11 -11.82 -17.03 -4.22
C PRO A 11 -10.42 -16.99 -4.83
N LEU A 12 -10.27 -16.55 -6.08
CA LEU A 12 -8.96 -16.46 -6.74
C LEU A 12 -8.12 -15.34 -6.13
N THR A 13 -8.70 -14.14 -5.98
CA THR A 13 -7.98 -13.01 -5.37
C THR A 13 -7.70 -13.24 -3.90
N TYR A 14 -8.66 -13.80 -3.17
CA TYR A 14 -8.47 -14.14 -1.77
C TYR A 14 -7.33 -15.15 -1.58
N ASN A 15 -7.31 -16.24 -2.36
CA ASN A 15 -6.25 -17.24 -2.27
C ASN A 15 -4.89 -16.67 -2.64
N LEU A 16 -4.82 -15.86 -3.70
CA LEU A 16 -3.58 -15.21 -4.13
C LEU A 16 -3.03 -14.28 -3.03
N LEU A 17 -3.87 -13.41 -2.47
CA LEU A 17 -3.47 -12.53 -1.37
C LEU A 17 -3.08 -13.35 -0.13
N ASN A 18 -3.81 -14.40 0.19
CA ASN A 18 -3.48 -15.28 1.30
C ASN A 18 -2.12 -15.98 1.12
N THR A 19 -1.78 -16.39 -0.10
CA THR A 19 -0.45 -16.93 -0.42
C THR A 19 0.64 -15.86 -0.25
N ILE A 20 0.44 -14.66 -0.79
CA ILE A 20 1.41 -13.57 -0.68
C ILE A 20 1.66 -13.22 0.79
N PHE A 21 0.60 -12.95 1.55
CA PHE A 21 0.72 -12.61 2.97
C PHE A 21 1.18 -13.79 3.82
N GLY A 22 0.88 -15.04 3.43
CA GLY A 22 1.45 -16.24 4.05
C GLY A 22 2.97 -16.33 3.87
N ILE A 23 3.49 -16.03 2.67
CA ILE A 23 4.93 -15.97 2.41
C ILE A 23 5.58 -14.84 3.23
N LEU A 24 4.98 -13.65 3.24
CA LEU A 24 5.46 -12.52 4.05
C LEU A 24 5.47 -12.83 5.55
N LEU A 25 4.46 -13.55 6.03
CA LEU A 25 4.38 -14.02 7.41
C LEU A 25 5.56 -14.95 7.72
N MET A 26 5.82 -15.95 6.87
CA MET A 26 6.96 -16.86 7.05
C MET A 26 8.30 -16.12 7.06
N ILE A 27 8.50 -15.17 6.15
CA ILE A 27 9.70 -14.31 6.13
C ILE A 27 9.80 -13.50 7.43
N GLY A 28 8.70 -12.89 7.88
CA GLY A 28 8.65 -12.14 9.13
C GLY A 28 9.03 -12.96 10.34
N VAL A 29 8.47 -14.17 10.47
CA VAL A 29 8.80 -15.10 11.55
C VAL A 29 10.28 -15.53 11.47
N GLY A 30 10.78 -15.86 10.27
CA GLY A 30 12.19 -16.21 10.07
C GLY A 30 13.15 -15.10 10.49
N MET A 31 12.87 -13.86 10.06
CA MET A 31 13.65 -12.69 10.48
C MET A 31 13.56 -12.44 11.98
N PHE A 32 12.39 -12.64 12.59
CA PHE A 32 12.20 -12.47 14.03
C PHE A 32 13.11 -13.44 14.81
N ILE A 33 13.06 -14.73 14.47
CA ILE A 33 13.87 -15.76 15.12
C ILE A 33 15.37 -15.48 14.93
N MET A 34 15.78 -15.13 13.71
CA MET A 34 17.18 -14.83 13.41
C MET A 34 17.69 -13.62 14.20
N ASN A 35 16.93 -12.53 14.25
CA ASN A 35 17.32 -11.34 15.02
C ASN A 35 17.33 -11.62 16.52
N LEU A 36 16.43 -12.46 17.02
CA LEU A 36 16.41 -12.84 18.43
C LEU A 36 17.62 -13.70 18.81
N ALA A 37 18.01 -14.64 17.94
CA ALA A 37 19.23 -15.44 18.11
C ALA A 37 20.49 -14.55 18.09
N LEU A 38 20.57 -13.61 17.15
CA LEU A 38 21.70 -12.69 17.02
C LEU A 38 21.75 -11.67 18.17
N LEU A 39 20.62 -11.24 18.70
CA LEU A 39 20.55 -10.39 19.88
C LEU A 39 21.16 -11.06 21.12
N ALA A 40 20.98 -12.39 21.25
CA ALA A 40 21.53 -13.15 22.36
C ALA A 40 23.05 -13.29 22.31
N VAL A 41 23.63 -13.38 21.10
CA VAL A 41 25.07 -13.62 20.91
C VAL A 41 25.87 -12.32 20.72
N SER A 42 25.28 -11.29 20.14
CA SER A 42 26.00 -10.10 19.67
C SER A 42 26.00 -8.93 20.66
N HIS A 43 27.05 -8.12 20.61
CA HIS A 43 27.16 -6.88 21.37
C HIS A 43 26.44 -5.70 20.68
N ARG A 44 26.08 -5.82 19.39
CA ARG A 44 25.36 -4.78 18.62
C ARG A 44 23.84 -4.87 18.83
N ARG A 45 23.39 -4.76 20.08
CA ARG A 45 21.99 -5.00 20.48
C ARG A 45 20.95 -4.13 19.75
N LEU A 46 21.28 -2.87 19.51
CA LEU A 46 20.33 -1.89 18.96
C LEU A 46 19.86 -2.24 17.54
N SER A 47 20.75 -2.75 16.69
CA SER A 47 20.40 -3.17 15.32
C SER A 47 19.42 -4.34 15.30
N TYR A 48 19.66 -5.36 16.14
CA TYR A 48 18.78 -6.53 16.23
C TYR A 48 17.45 -6.21 16.90
N MET A 49 17.41 -5.26 17.85
CA MET A 49 16.15 -4.77 18.40
C MET A 49 15.27 -4.11 17.32
N ILE A 50 15.87 -3.28 16.43
CA ILE A 50 15.13 -2.72 15.30
C ILE A 50 14.65 -3.84 14.36
N GLY A 51 15.49 -4.83 14.08
CA GLY A 51 15.11 -6.01 13.29
C GLY A 51 13.93 -6.78 13.90
N ILE A 52 13.89 -6.93 15.23
CA ILE A 52 12.77 -7.53 15.96
C ILE A 52 11.49 -6.68 15.81
N ILE A 53 11.58 -5.36 15.96
CA ILE A 53 10.43 -4.47 15.80
C ILE A 53 9.86 -4.56 14.37
N VAL A 54 10.74 -4.49 13.36
CA VAL A 54 10.34 -4.58 11.95
C VAL A 54 9.72 -5.93 11.62
N SER A 55 10.29 -7.03 12.12
CA SER A 55 9.74 -8.37 11.91
C SER A 55 8.38 -8.55 12.61
N LEU A 56 8.20 -8.02 13.83
CA LEU A 56 6.91 -8.01 14.51
C LEU A 56 5.85 -7.22 13.74
N LEU A 57 6.21 -6.05 13.19
CA LEU A 57 5.32 -5.28 12.32
C LEU A 57 4.92 -6.06 11.07
N LEU A 58 5.89 -6.70 10.41
CA LEU A 58 5.63 -7.53 9.23
C LEU A 58 4.70 -8.70 9.55
N VAL A 59 4.91 -9.38 10.67
CA VAL A 59 4.04 -10.47 11.15
C VAL A 59 2.63 -9.95 11.46
N GLY A 60 2.52 -8.82 12.15
CA GLY A 60 1.24 -8.19 12.48
C GLY A 60 0.44 -7.83 11.24
N VAL A 61 1.05 -7.10 10.30
CA VAL A 61 0.45 -6.73 9.02
C VAL A 61 0.04 -7.96 8.22
N SER A 62 0.92 -8.95 8.12
CA SER A 62 0.67 -10.16 7.33
C SER A 62 -0.42 -11.04 7.93
N SER A 63 -0.57 -11.10 9.26
CA SER A 63 -1.62 -11.89 9.91
C SER A 63 -3.02 -11.24 9.84
N LYS A 64 -3.08 -9.92 9.65
CA LYS A 64 -4.33 -9.14 9.61
C LYS A 64 -4.56 -8.47 8.26
N TRP A 65 -3.97 -9.01 7.20
CA TRP A 65 -4.03 -8.44 5.85
C TRP A 65 -5.47 -8.24 5.35
N GLN A 66 -6.39 -9.13 5.73
CA GLN A 66 -7.81 -9.07 5.36
C GLN A 66 -8.51 -7.79 5.83
N LEU A 67 -8.05 -7.22 6.94
CA LEU A 67 -8.57 -5.96 7.48
C LEU A 67 -7.86 -4.76 6.86
N LEU A 68 -6.55 -4.89 6.56
CA LEU A 68 -5.72 -3.79 6.09
C LEU A 68 -5.90 -3.50 4.59
N VAL A 69 -5.98 -4.53 3.75
CA VAL A 69 -6.08 -4.38 2.29
C VAL A 69 -7.31 -3.56 1.88
N PRO A 70 -8.53 -3.81 2.42
CA PRO A 70 -9.69 -2.99 2.08
C PRO A 70 -9.52 -1.52 2.46
N VAL A 71 -8.98 -1.26 3.66
CA VAL A 71 -8.74 0.11 4.17
C VAL A 71 -7.76 0.86 3.29
N ILE A 72 -6.65 0.22 2.89
CA ILE A 72 -5.63 0.83 2.01
C ILE A 72 -6.26 1.18 0.66
N ILE A 73 -7.06 0.28 0.08
CA ILE A 73 -7.70 0.50 -1.21
C ILE A 73 -8.71 1.64 -1.12
N GLU A 74 -9.53 1.68 -0.06
CA GLU A 74 -10.50 2.75 0.15
C GLU A 74 -9.84 4.13 0.30
N ILE A 75 -8.77 4.22 1.09
CA ILE A 75 -7.98 5.45 1.24
C ILE A 75 -7.35 5.84 -0.10
N SER A 76 -6.74 4.89 -0.81
CA SER A 76 -6.09 5.17 -2.10
C SER A 76 -7.08 5.66 -3.15
N GLY A 77 -8.27 5.04 -3.25
CA GLY A 77 -9.34 5.48 -4.13
C GLY A 77 -9.81 6.90 -3.82
N GLY A 78 -9.98 7.22 -2.53
CA GLY A 78 -10.30 8.58 -2.08
C GLY A 78 -9.22 9.58 -2.48
N VAL A 79 -7.94 9.29 -2.18
CA VAL A 79 -6.80 10.15 -2.52
C VAL A 79 -6.70 10.39 -4.02
N THR A 80 -6.83 9.35 -4.85
CA THR A 80 -6.81 9.48 -6.31
C THR A 80 -7.96 10.34 -6.81
N GLN A 81 -9.16 10.17 -6.23
CA GLN A 81 -10.32 10.98 -6.61
C GLN A 81 -10.11 12.46 -6.26
N TYR A 82 -9.64 12.78 -5.06
CA TYR A 82 -9.39 14.16 -4.65
C TYR A 82 -8.27 14.80 -5.47
N LEU A 83 -7.15 14.09 -5.69
CA LEU A 83 -6.06 14.57 -6.53
C LEU A 83 -6.52 14.81 -7.97
N GLY A 84 -7.35 13.91 -8.53
CA GLY A 84 -7.92 14.07 -9.86
C GLY A 84 -8.77 15.33 -9.99
N ILE A 85 -9.62 15.62 -8.98
CA ILE A 85 -10.45 16.83 -8.95
C ILE A 85 -9.57 18.08 -8.88
N TYR A 86 -8.57 18.10 -8.01
CA TYR A 86 -7.65 19.24 -7.90
C TYR A 86 -6.89 19.50 -9.20
N LEU A 87 -6.37 18.45 -9.83
CA LEU A 87 -5.69 18.55 -11.12
C LEU A 87 -6.63 19.08 -12.21
N TYR A 88 -7.86 18.58 -12.27
CA TYR A 88 -8.86 19.04 -13.22
C TYR A 88 -9.19 20.53 -13.03
N GLN A 89 -9.39 20.97 -11.79
CA GLN A 89 -9.64 22.38 -11.47
C GLN A 89 -8.46 23.27 -11.85
N LEU A 90 -7.24 22.81 -11.57
CA LEU A 90 -6.01 23.54 -11.89
C LEU A 90 -5.82 23.67 -13.40
N ILE A 91 -6.07 22.60 -14.17
CA ILE A 91 -6.04 22.64 -15.64
C ILE A 91 -7.08 23.61 -16.17
N ASN A 92 -8.32 23.57 -15.66
CA ASN A 92 -9.37 24.48 -16.10
C ASN A 92 -9.05 25.95 -15.77
N GLN A 93 -8.52 26.23 -14.58
CA GLN A 93 -8.08 27.58 -14.21
C GLN A 93 -6.96 28.06 -15.13
N TRP A 94 -5.99 27.19 -15.43
CA TRP A 94 -4.89 27.49 -16.33
C TRP A 94 -5.39 27.78 -17.76
N LEU A 95 -6.30 26.96 -18.30
CA LEU A 95 -6.93 27.17 -19.61
C LEU A 95 -7.75 28.47 -19.67
N THR A 96 -8.39 28.85 -18.57
CA THR A 96 -9.16 30.10 -18.49
C THR A 96 -8.23 31.33 -18.48
N GLN A 97 -7.08 31.23 -17.81
CA GLN A 97 -6.08 32.31 -17.77
C GLN A 97 -5.21 32.37 -19.02
N ASN A 98 -5.02 31.24 -19.71
CA ASN A 98 -4.24 31.11 -20.93
C ASN A 98 -5.14 30.54 -22.03
N PRO A 99 -6.06 31.35 -22.58
CA PRO A 99 -6.97 30.88 -23.61
C PRO A 99 -6.17 30.46 -24.85
N VAL A 100 -6.07 29.15 -25.07
CA VAL A 100 -5.50 28.60 -26.30
C VAL A 100 -6.43 28.99 -27.44
N PRO A 101 -5.93 29.63 -28.53
CA PRO A 101 -6.76 29.96 -29.67
C PRO A 101 -7.41 28.67 -30.21
N LYS A 102 -8.74 28.67 -30.36
CA LYS A 102 -9.53 27.51 -30.80
C LYS A 102 -9.01 26.82 -32.08
N ALA A 103 -8.23 27.55 -32.90
CA ALA A 103 -7.57 27.05 -34.10
C ALA A 103 -6.55 25.91 -33.85
N ILE A 104 -5.96 25.79 -32.65
CA ILE A 104 -4.97 24.74 -32.34
C ILE A 104 -5.65 23.47 -31.82
N LEU A 105 -6.80 23.58 -31.15
CA LEU A 105 -7.57 22.45 -30.62
C LEU A 105 -8.31 21.64 -31.70
N SER A 106 -8.56 22.23 -32.88
CA SER A 106 -9.19 21.55 -34.02
C SER A 106 -8.20 20.78 -34.92
N LEU A 107 -6.90 20.78 -34.58
CA LEU A 107 -5.82 20.14 -35.34
C LEU A 107 -5.28 18.85 -34.68
N ILE A 108 -5.81 18.47 -33.51
CA ILE A 108 -5.54 17.19 -32.82
C ILE A 108 -6.83 16.37 -32.84
#